data_AF-A0A024TEZ0-F1
#
_entry.id   AF-A0A024TEZ0-F1
#
_cell.length_a   1.000
_cell.length_b   1.000
_cell.length_c   1.000
_cell.angle_alpha   90.00
_cell.angle_beta   90.00
_cell.angle_gamma   90.00
#
_symmetry.space_group_name_H-M   'P 1'
#
loop_
_entity.id
_entity.type
_entity.pdbx_description
1 polymer ?
#
loop_
_entity_poly.entity_id
_entity_poly.type
_entity_poly.pdbx_seq_one_letter_code
_entity_poly.pdbx_strand_id
1 'polypeptide(L)'
;MVFRVAAPQVDTDHDHDLEVKLSNRGFDLMSHEIIEQRLENLKRKPKWSDWLDAYVRSIDHDGDGNDDDEWTPKSSKVTSSRHDGAYLSRSGFIAHVFWTVVALLFAPFIVLFCAPFQRFYTPDMWPLGCNSPTSFIKQGVLNACTIVLIVAVAYRNLCDEFPSRNMEANIALVHQHVAVLYWKLHHCAHEMHVSKDVTGCCFKWFQGIVEGGGVDAEWPILMPRECLGPIIEAAMIVASVGLLFKFYHKWSRYAIFTYVVIQYTTSSVVVQSMLSPQPTIVALEPEYAMVDEELVVSIDGAHLQAGGTIGWIPFWCSPSTYGSDAFVGDCDKQFEAPFENGVVHVMFRLVDTYIPCYKNPPNPLQPPVYQCFDSVPLRVKDRQSIPGLFKAAPASPPASITVEISANAL
;
A
#
# COMPACT_ATOMS: atom_id res chain seq x y z
N MET A 1 12.54 -36.14 41.06
CA MET A 1 13.56 -35.35 40.33
C MET A 1 14.08 -34.26 41.26
N VAL A 2 15.35 -34.32 41.63
CA VAL A 2 16.01 -33.34 42.50
C VAL A 2 16.67 -32.31 41.58
N PHE A 3 16.15 -31.08 41.54
CA PHE A 3 16.77 -29.98 40.80
C PHE A 3 18.05 -29.56 41.54
N ARG A 4 19.22 -29.88 40.97
CA ARG A 4 20.48 -29.26 41.35
C ARG A 4 20.59 -27.94 40.60
N VAL A 5 20.23 -26.85 41.28
CA VAL A 5 20.51 -25.49 40.82
C VAL A 5 21.91 -25.13 41.30
N ALA A 6 22.85 -24.94 40.37
CA ALA A 6 24.16 -24.40 40.68
C ALA A 6 23.99 -22.92 41.08
N ALA A 7 24.51 -22.54 42.23
CA ALA A 7 24.56 -21.14 42.67
C ALA A 7 25.64 -20.38 41.86
N PRO A 8 25.43 -19.09 41.56
CA PRO A 8 26.46 -18.27 40.94
C PRO A 8 27.60 -18.03 41.96
N GLN A 9 28.84 -18.03 41.47
CA GLN A 9 30.00 -17.68 42.29
C GLN A 9 29.98 -16.18 42.60
N VAL A 10 30.14 -15.86 43.87
CA VAL A 10 30.37 -14.49 44.35
C VAL A 10 31.87 -14.28 44.31
N ASP A 11 32.34 -13.38 43.45
CA ASP A 11 33.74 -12.98 43.39
C ASP A 11 34.14 -12.34 44.73
N THR A 12 34.91 -13.08 45.53
CA THR A 12 35.67 -12.52 46.64
C THR A 12 37.13 -12.48 46.21
N ASP A 13 37.72 -11.27 46.19
CA ASP A 13 39.11 -10.95 45.82
C ASP A 13 40.20 -11.59 46.73
N HIS A 14 40.06 -12.86 47.13
CA HIS A 14 40.99 -13.58 48.02
C HIS A 14 41.45 -14.95 47.50
N ASP A 15 41.15 -15.30 46.24
CA ASP A 15 41.28 -16.67 45.75
C ASP A 15 42.64 -17.07 45.16
N HIS A 16 43.73 -16.34 45.42
CA HIS A 16 45.08 -16.83 45.07
C HIS A 16 45.77 -17.68 46.15
N ASP A 17 45.29 -17.68 47.39
CA ASP A 17 45.90 -18.46 48.48
C ASP A 17 45.16 -19.77 48.81
N LEU A 18 43.95 -19.97 48.27
CA LEU A 18 43.11 -21.14 48.55
C LEU A 18 43.36 -22.32 47.60
N GLU A 19 43.66 -22.06 46.32
CA GLU A 19 43.98 -23.12 45.35
C GLU A 19 45.27 -23.88 45.70
N VAL A 20 46.26 -23.20 46.29
CA VAL A 20 47.50 -23.83 46.75
C VAL A 20 47.28 -24.73 47.98
N LYS A 21 46.29 -24.40 48.83
CA LYS A 21 45.93 -25.22 50.01
C LYS A 21 45.02 -26.40 49.71
N LEU A 22 44.27 -26.37 48.60
CA LEU A 22 43.39 -27.47 48.18
C LEU A 22 44.12 -28.61 47.47
N SER A 23 45.33 -28.37 46.97
CA SER A 23 46.16 -29.40 46.33
C SER A 23 46.75 -30.44 47.31
N ASN A 24 46.67 -30.22 48.63
CA ASN A 24 47.42 -31.03 49.58
C ASN A 24 46.71 -31.22 50.92
N ARG A 25 45.58 -31.94 50.92
CA ARG A 25 45.07 -32.66 52.10
C ARG A 25 43.96 -33.63 51.69
N GLY A 26 44.09 -34.88 52.11
CA GLY A 26 43.06 -35.91 51.93
C GLY A 26 41.71 -35.38 52.43
N PHE A 27 40.71 -35.47 51.55
CA PHE A 27 39.34 -35.04 51.80
C PHE A 27 38.73 -35.89 52.93
N ASP A 28 38.64 -35.33 54.13
CA ASP A 28 37.78 -35.85 55.19
C ASP A 28 36.41 -35.14 55.11
N LEU A 29 35.46 -35.83 54.49
CA LEU A 29 34.08 -35.38 54.22
C LEU A 29 33.21 -35.26 55.48
N MET A 30 33.75 -35.56 56.66
CA MET A 30 33.04 -35.54 57.95
C MET A 30 33.47 -34.41 58.88
N SER A 31 34.27 -33.45 58.42
CA SER A 31 34.66 -32.30 59.26
C SER A 31 33.48 -31.37 59.53
N HIS A 32 33.19 -31.17 60.83
CA HIS A 32 32.09 -30.37 61.36
C HIS A 32 32.08 -28.93 60.82
N GLU A 33 33.24 -28.35 60.55
CA GLU A 33 33.40 -26.98 60.03
C GLU A 33 32.87 -26.82 58.59
N ILE A 34 32.97 -27.84 57.73
CA ILE A 34 32.45 -27.78 56.36
C ILE A 34 30.91 -27.83 56.36
N ILE A 35 30.33 -28.56 57.32
CA ILE A 35 28.88 -28.66 57.49
C ILE A 35 28.32 -27.32 57.99
N GLU A 36 29.01 -26.66 58.93
CA GLU A 36 28.63 -25.32 59.41
C GLU A 36 28.77 -24.25 58.32
N GLN A 37 29.86 -24.25 57.54
CA GLN A 37 30.01 -23.32 56.41
C GLN A 37 28.92 -23.49 55.35
N ARG A 38 28.48 -24.74 55.08
CA ARG A 38 27.37 -24.98 54.15
C ARG A 38 26.02 -24.55 54.73
N LEU A 39 25.81 -24.70 56.04
CA LEU A 39 24.61 -24.21 56.72
C LEU A 39 24.53 -22.68 56.74
N GLU A 40 25.65 -21.99 56.93
CA GLU A 40 25.72 -20.53 56.86
C GLU A 40 25.48 -20.01 55.44
N ASN A 41 26.03 -20.68 54.42
CA ASN A 41 25.75 -20.33 53.01
C ASN A 41 24.30 -20.64 52.60
N LEU A 42 23.66 -21.67 53.16
CA LEU A 42 22.23 -21.94 52.96
C LEU A 42 21.33 -20.90 53.66
N LYS A 43 21.82 -20.24 54.72
CA LYS A 43 21.13 -19.15 55.42
C LYS A 43 21.25 -17.81 54.69
N ARG A 44 22.26 -17.64 53.82
CA ARG A 44 22.46 -16.49 52.92
C ARG A 44 21.78 -16.65 51.57
N LYS A 45 20.60 -17.29 51.50
CA LYS A 45 19.81 -17.24 50.27
C LYS A 45 19.26 -15.81 50.09
N PRO A 46 19.39 -15.21 48.89
CA PRO A 46 18.81 -13.91 48.61
C PRO A 46 17.29 -13.99 48.83
N LYS A 47 16.71 -12.94 49.41
CA LYS A 47 15.25 -12.88 49.57
C LYS A 47 14.63 -12.88 48.18
N TRP A 48 13.52 -13.59 48.04
CA TRP A 48 12.81 -13.70 46.75
C TRP A 48 12.41 -12.33 46.18
N SER A 49 12.22 -11.33 47.05
CA SER A 49 12.05 -9.92 46.68
C SER A 49 13.23 -9.37 45.88
N ASP A 50 14.46 -9.63 46.30
CA ASP A 50 15.67 -9.08 45.67
C ASP A 50 15.91 -9.71 44.31
N TRP A 51 15.52 -10.99 44.16
CA TRP A 51 15.51 -11.67 42.87
C TRP A 51 14.46 -11.11 41.92
N LEU A 52 13.25 -10.82 42.41
CA LEU A 52 12.20 -10.19 41.62
C LEU A 52 12.56 -8.76 41.21
N ASP A 53 13.16 -7.99 42.12
CA ASP A 53 13.59 -6.62 41.85
C ASP A 53 14.69 -6.59 40.77
N ALA A 54 15.60 -7.56 40.81
CA ALA A 54 16.61 -7.74 39.76
C ALA A 54 15.99 -8.17 38.42
N TYR A 55 14.98 -9.05 38.45
CA TYR A 55 14.27 -9.51 37.26
C TYR A 55 13.45 -8.39 36.60
N VAL A 56 12.70 -7.61 37.39
CA VAL A 56 11.92 -6.46 36.89
C VAL A 56 12.84 -5.39 36.31
N ARG A 57 13.96 -5.08 36.99
CA ARG A 57 14.97 -4.16 36.43
C ARG A 57 15.59 -4.65 35.13
N SER A 58 15.75 -5.97 34.94
CA SER A 58 16.27 -6.51 33.68
C SER A 58 15.28 -6.38 32.53
N ILE A 59 13.97 -6.46 32.81
CA ILE A 59 12.92 -6.27 31.80
C ILE A 59 12.79 -4.79 31.41
N ASP A 60 12.88 -3.87 32.38
CA ASP A 60 12.76 -2.43 32.10
C ASP A 60 13.98 -1.88 31.31
N HIS A 61 15.14 -2.54 31.38
CA HIS A 61 16.35 -2.11 30.69
C HIS A 61 16.47 -2.63 29.24
N ASP A 62 15.69 -3.65 28.87
CA ASP A 62 15.71 -4.30 27.54
C ASP A 62 14.60 -3.78 26.59
N GLY A 63 13.98 -2.63 26.91
CA GLY A 63 13.02 -1.94 26.04
C GLY A 63 13.58 -1.42 24.71
N ASP A 64 14.88 -1.55 24.46
CA ASP A 64 15.53 -1.27 23.17
C ASP A 64 15.76 -2.55 22.35
N GLY A 65 14.68 -3.28 22.14
CA GLY A 65 14.27 -3.83 20.86
C GLY A 65 15.34 -4.32 19.87
N ASN A 66 16.27 -5.19 20.29
CA ASN A 66 17.10 -5.96 19.38
C ASN A 66 16.84 -7.46 19.57
N ASP A 67 15.60 -7.88 19.29
CA ASP A 67 15.20 -9.29 19.29
C ASP A 67 15.43 -9.88 17.90
N ASP A 68 16.61 -10.48 17.73
CA ASP A 68 16.92 -11.38 16.63
C ASP A 68 17.66 -12.62 17.16
N ASP A 69 17.31 -13.13 18.35
CA ASP A 69 17.95 -14.31 18.91
C ASP A 69 16.93 -15.43 19.22
N GLU A 70 17.01 -16.45 18.37
CA GLU A 70 16.73 -17.85 18.68
C GLU A 70 17.09 -18.16 20.15
N TRP A 71 16.10 -18.64 20.92
CA TRP A 71 16.24 -18.88 22.35
C TRP A 71 17.40 -19.84 22.63
N THR A 72 18.53 -19.30 23.07
CA THR A 72 19.64 -20.05 23.63
C THR A 72 19.78 -19.70 25.11
N PRO A 73 19.97 -20.69 26.01
CA PRO A 73 20.10 -20.43 27.43
C PRO A 73 21.38 -19.59 27.68
N LYS A 74 21.19 -18.32 28.04
CA LYS A 74 22.27 -17.36 28.34
C LYS A 74 23.13 -17.90 29.49
N SER A 75 24.40 -18.23 29.21
CA SER A 75 25.42 -18.37 30.26
C SER A 75 25.67 -16.97 30.82
N SER A 76 25.67 -16.87 32.14
CA SER A 76 25.89 -15.62 32.89
C SER A 76 27.20 -14.96 32.48
N LYS A 77 27.14 -13.85 31.74
CA LYS A 77 28.29 -12.96 31.54
C LYS A 77 28.52 -12.16 32.80
N VAL A 78 29.67 -12.44 33.42
CA VAL A 78 30.32 -11.68 34.49
C VAL A 78 30.44 -10.22 34.07
N THR A 79 29.94 -9.32 34.92
CA THR A 79 30.14 -7.88 34.81
C THR A 79 31.57 -7.53 35.20
N SER A 80 32.51 -7.62 34.26
CA SER A 80 33.80 -6.92 34.41
C SER A 80 33.68 -5.52 33.83
N SER A 81 33.59 -4.53 34.69
CA SER A 81 33.81 -3.13 34.36
C SER A 81 35.27 -2.93 33.93
N ARG A 82 35.51 -2.74 32.64
CA ARG A 82 36.68 -1.99 32.16
C ARG A 82 36.42 -1.40 30.78
N HIS A 83 36.82 -0.13 30.67
CA HIS A 83 36.72 0.76 29.53
C HIS A 83 37.00 0.11 28.17
N ASP A 84 36.39 0.69 27.12
CA ASP A 84 36.65 0.50 25.68
C ASP A 84 35.64 -0.33 24.84
N GLY A 85 34.33 -0.15 25.07
CA GLY A 85 33.27 -0.71 24.20
C GLY A 85 32.33 0.30 23.53
N ALA A 86 32.50 1.61 23.77
CA ALA A 86 31.52 2.64 23.39
C ALA A 86 31.61 3.16 21.95
N TYR A 87 32.43 2.54 21.07
CA TYR A 87 32.71 3.10 19.74
C TYR A 87 31.88 2.51 18.58
N LEU A 88 31.05 1.48 18.80
CA LEU A 88 30.32 0.82 17.69
C LEU A 88 28.80 0.99 17.72
N SER A 89 28.16 1.38 18.83
CA SER A 89 26.70 1.56 18.86
C SER A 89 26.20 2.90 18.30
N ARG A 90 27.12 3.79 17.89
CA ARG A 90 26.78 5.10 17.29
C ARG A 90 27.36 5.25 15.89
N SER A 91 27.50 4.15 15.17
CA SER A 91 27.93 4.18 13.77
C SER A 91 26.85 4.87 12.94
N GLY A 92 27.13 6.04 12.39
CA GLY A 92 26.18 6.81 11.58
C GLY A 92 25.85 6.11 10.25
N PHE A 93 24.93 6.69 9.47
CA PHE A 93 24.54 6.19 8.14
C PHE A 93 25.72 5.75 7.27
N ILE A 94 26.78 6.56 7.21
CA ILE A 94 27.98 6.29 6.40
C ILE A 94 28.71 5.03 6.86
N ALA A 95 28.79 4.78 8.17
CA ALA A 95 29.43 3.58 8.71
C ALA A 95 28.62 2.33 8.35
N HIS A 96 27.30 2.39 8.45
CA HIS A 96 26.43 1.29 8.03
C HIS A 96 26.55 1.00 6.53
N VAL A 97 26.62 2.03 5.68
CA VAL A 97 26.82 1.86 4.23
C VAL A 97 28.20 1.25 3.95
N PHE A 98 29.25 1.78 4.57
CA PHE A 98 30.61 1.28 4.41
C PHE A 98 30.72 -0.20 4.79
N TRP A 99 30.24 -0.58 5.98
CA TRP A 99 30.29 -1.97 6.43
C TRP A 99 29.40 -2.89 5.59
N THR A 100 28.29 -2.40 5.05
CA THR A 100 27.45 -3.16 4.11
C THR A 100 28.20 -3.44 2.80
N VAL A 101 28.91 -2.45 2.25
CA VAL A 101 29.74 -2.63 1.05
C VAL A 101 30.89 -3.60 1.32
N VAL A 102 31.57 -3.47 2.46
CA VAL A 102 32.64 -4.40 2.87
C VAL A 102 32.09 -5.82 3.02
N ALA A 103 30.93 -6.00 3.65
CA ALA A 103 30.31 -7.31 3.82
C ALA A 103 30.03 -8.00 2.48
N LEU A 104 29.56 -7.25 1.48
CA LEU A 104 29.24 -7.80 0.15
C LEU A 104 30.49 -8.08 -0.69
N LEU A 105 31.45 -7.16 -0.72
CA LEU A 105 32.68 -7.31 -1.50
C LEU A 105 33.54 -8.46 -0.98
N PHE A 106 33.63 -8.60 0.34
CA PHE A 106 34.45 -9.62 0.99
C PHE A 106 33.65 -10.86 1.40
N ALA A 107 32.35 -10.96 1.08
CA ALA A 107 31.52 -12.12 1.37
C ALA A 107 32.19 -13.48 1.03
N PRO A 108 32.73 -13.71 -0.19
CA PRO A 108 33.36 -15.00 -0.51
C PRO A 108 34.61 -15.27 0.36
N PHE A 109 35.40 -14.23 0.67
CA PHE A 109 36.57 -14.34 1.52
C PHE A 109 36.19 -14.62 2.99
N ILE A 110 35.17 -13.93 3.51
CA ILE A 110 34.69 -14.12 4.88
C ILE A 110 34.12 -15.53 5.06
N VAL A 111 33.38 -16.06 4.09
CA VAL A 111 32.86 -17.43 4.15
C VAL A 111 33.99 -18.46 4.10
N LEU A 112 34.96 -18.28 3.19
CA LEU A 112 36.04 -19.25 3.02
C LEU A 112 37.08 -19.23 4.16
N PHE A 113 37.42 -18.05 4.69
CA PHE A 113 38.50 -17.89 5.65
C PHE A 113 38.06 -17.58 7.07
N CYS A 114 36.87 -17.03 7.31
CA CYS A 114 36.43 -16.65 8.67
C CYS A 114 35.38 -17.61 9.24
N ALA A 115 34.55 -18.24 8.41
CA ALA A 115 33.57 -19.23 8.88
C ALA A 115 34.20 -20.47 9.54
N PRO A 116 35.26 -21.12 9.01
CA PRO A 116 35.83 -22.31 9.64
C PRO A 116 36.57 -22.02 10.96
N PHE A 117 36.96 -20.76 11.20
CA PHE A 117 37.68 -20.33 12.41
C PHE A 117 36.81 -19.58 13.41
N GLN A 118 35.47 -19.69 13.31
CA GLN A 118 34.50 -19.04 14.21
C GLN A 118 34.82 -19.22 15.70
N ARG A 119 35.39 -20.36 16.08
CA ARG A 119 35.76 -20.67 17.48
C ARG A 119 36.84 -19.76 18.07
N PHE A 120 37.67 -19.14 17.22
CA PHE A 120 38.79 -18.29 17.67
C PHE A 120 38.41 -16.81 17.78
N TYR A 121 37.20 -16.44 17.34
CA TYR A 121 36.75 -15.06 17.34
C TYR A 121 35.91 -14.76 18.58
N THR A 122 36.21 -13.66 19.27
CA THR A 122 35.41 -13.15 20.39
C THR A 122 34.08 -12.55 19.90
N PRO A 123 33.01 -12.60 20.70
CA PRO A 123 31.65 -12.20 20.30
C PRO A 123 31.52 -10.75 19.80
N ASP A 124 32.39 -9.84 20.22
CA ASP A 124 32.24 -8.40 19.95
C ASP A 124 33.19 -7.87 18.84
N MET A 125 33.85 -8.76 18.10
CA MET A 125 34.86 -8.38 17.12
C MET A 125 34.28 -7.99 15.76
N TRP A 126 33.05 -8.41 15.45
CA TRP A 126 32.46 -8.11 14.14
C TRP A 126 31.70 -6.77 14.16
N PRO A 127 31.92 -5.92 13.13
CA PRO A 127 31.24 -4.64 13.02
C PRO A 127 29.72 -4.82 12.86
N LEU A 128 28.95 -3.75 13.08
CA LEU A 128 27.47 -3.74 13.10
C LEU A 128 26.83 -4.46 14.30
N GLY A 129 27.59 -4.79 15.34
CA GLY A 129 27.07 -5.48 16.53
C GLY A 129 26.75 -6.95 16.28
N CYS A 130 27.42 -7.57 15.31
CA CYS A 130 27.20 -8.97 14.96
C CYS A 130 28.11 -9.88 15.80
N ASN A 131 27.57 -11.03 16.23
CA ASN A 131 28.32 -12.01 17.03
C ASN A 131 29.08 -13.05 16.19
N SER A 132 28.84 -13.08 14.86
CA SER A 132 29.41 -14.08 13.96
C SER A 132 29.64 -13.53 12.55
N PRO A 133 30.60 -14.08 11.78
CA PRO A 133 30.83 -13.68 10.40
C PRO A 133 29.62 -13.94 9.50
N THR A 134 28.84 -14.99 9.78
CA THR A 134 27.61 -15.32 9.04
C THR A 134 26.52 -14.30 9.33
N SER A 135 26.38 -13.85 10.58
CA SER A 135 25.46 -12.77 10.95
C SER A 135 25.84 -11.44 10.28
N PHE A 136 27.14 -11.12 10.22
CA PHE A 136 27.63 -9.94 9.52
C PHE A 136 27.26 -9.94 8.02
N ILE A 137 27.46 -11.07 7.32
CA ILE A 137 27.05 -11.20 5.92
C ILE A 137 25.54 -11.10 5.78
N LYS A 138 24.76 -11.80 6.62
CA LYS A 138 23.29 -11.74 6.60
C LYS A 138 22.80 -10.29 6.76
N GLN A 139 23.36 -9.56 7.71
CA GLN A 139 23.02 -8.16 7.96
C GLN A 139 23.42 -7.25 6.80
N GLY A 140 24.59 -7.48 6.19
CA GLY A 140 25.02 -6.77 4.98
C GLY A 140 24.07 -7.01 3.79
N VAL A 141 23.72 -8.27 3.51
CA VAL A 141 22.76 -8.61 2.45
C VAL A 141 21.41 -7.96 2.71
N LEU A 142 20.91 -8.05 3.94
CA LEU A 142 19.61 -7.50 4.31
C LEU A 142 19.58 -5.97 4.17
N ASN A 143 20.64 -5.28 4.62
CA ASN A 143 20.83 -3.85 4.42
C ASN A 143 20.87 -3.45 2.93
N ALA A 144 21.56 -4.24 2.10
CA ALA A 144 21.63 -3.97 0.68
C ALA A 144 20.26 -4.16 0.01
N CYS A 145 19.54 -5.23 0.36
CA CYS A 145 18.17 -5.46 -0.10
C CYS A 145 17.24 -4.31 0.31
N THR A 146 17.34 -3.82 1.56
CA THR A 146 16.47 -2.72 2.02
C THR A 146 16.79 -1.41 1.29
N ILE A 147 18.06 -1.08 1.07
CA ILE A 147 18.45 0.10 0.27
C ILE A 147 17.89 -0.02 -1.16
N VAL A 148 18.06 -1.16 -1.80
CA VAL A 148 17.54 -1.40 -3.17
C VAL A 148 16.02 -1.26 -3.21
N LEU A 149 15.31 -1.82 -2.24
CA LEU A 149 13.85 -1.70 -2.15
C LEU A 149 13.40 -0.25 -1.95
N ILE A 150 14.05 0.51 -1.06
CA ILE A 150 13.72 1.93 -0.82
C ILE A 150 13.94 2.74 -2.10
N VAL A 151 15.07 2.54 -2.80
CA VAL A 151 15.37 3.25 -4.05
C VAL A 151 14.37 2.87 -5.15
N ALA A 152 14.04 1.58 -5.29
CA ALA A 152 13.06 1.12 -6.27
C ALA A 152 11.65 1.69 -6.00
N VAL A 153 11.24 1.75 -4.73
CA VAL A 153 9.97 2.36 -4.31
C VAL A 153 9.97 3.86 -4.59
N ALA A 154 11.04 4.57 -4.25
CA ALA A 154 11.15 6.00 -4.52
C ALA A 154 11.10 6.30 -6.03
N TYR A 155 11.77 5.48 -6.84
CA TYR A 155 11.73 5.58 -8.30
C TYR A 155 10.31 5.33 -8.84
N ARG A 156 9.66 4.27 -8.39
CA ARG A 156 8.29 3.93 -8.81
C ARG A 156 7.29 5.01 -8.42
N ASN A 157 7.39 5.58 -7.21
CA ASN A 157 6.50 6.66 -6.77
C ASN A 157 6.69 7.96 -7.56
N LEU A 158 7.85 8.15 -8.20
CA LEU A 158 8.16 9.35 -8.98
C LEU A 158 7.84 9.18 -10.47
N CYS A 159 8.14 8.02 -11.03
CA CYS A 159 8.09 7.76 -12.47
C CYS A 159 6.93 6.84 -12.89
N ASP A 160 6.19 6.25 -11.95
CA ASP A 160 5.16 5.21 -12.15
C ASP A 160 5.63 3.94 -12.89
N GLU A 161 6.90 3.88 -13.25
CA GLU A 161 7.54 2.80 -13.99
C GLU A 161 8.68 2.16 -13.17
N PHE A 162 9.11 0.96 -13.59
CA PHE A 162 10.30 0.32 -13.03
C PHE A 162 11.55 0.75 -13.79
N PRO A 163 12.72 0.85 -13.11
CA PRO A 163 13.95 1.28 -13.75
C PRO A 163 14.35 0.31 -14.87
N SER A 164 14.62 0.85 -16.04
CA SER A 164 15.11 0.07 -17.18
C SER A 164 16.62 -0.22 -17.06
N ARG A 165 17.18 -1.05 -17.94
CA ARG A 165 18.63 -1.26 -18.00
C ARG A 165 19.40 -0.02 -18.47
N ASN A 166 18.74 0.94 -19.13
CA ASN A 166 19.38 2.13 -19.64
C ASN A 166 19.41 3.23 -18.58
N MET A 167 20.58 3.43 -17.96
CA MET A 167 20.76 4.40 -16.89
C MET A 167 20.54 5.85 -17.35
N GLU A 168 20.93 6.21 -18.58
CA GLU A 168 20.75 7.57 -19.11
C GLU A 168 19.27 7.91 -19.27
N ALA A 169 18.48 6.96 -19.79
CA ALA A 169 17.03 7.11 -19.93
C ALA A 169 16.35 7.27 -18.57
N ASN A 170 16.73 6.45 -17.58
CA ASN A 170 16.17 6.53 -16.23
C ASN A 170 16.49 7.89 -15.55
N ILE A 171 17.71 8.40 -15.72
CA ILE A 171 18.11 9.72 -15.15
C ILE A 171 17.32 10.84 -15.82
N ALA A 172 17.17 10.81 -17.15
CA ALA A 172 16.39 11.80 -17.87
C ALA A 172 14.92 11.80 -17.43
N LEU A 173 14.32 10.61 -17.26
CA LEU A 173 12.95 10.44 -16.79
C LEU A 173 12.76 11.01 -15.37
N VAL A 174 13.66 10.66 -14.44
CA VAL A 174 13.65 11.19 -13.06
C VAL A 174 13.74 12.72 -13.07
N HIS A 175 14.65 13.30 -13.85
CA HIS A 175 14.78 14.76 -13.94
C HIS A 175 13.50 15.42 -14.47
N GLN A 176 12.87 14.84 -15.49
CA GLN A 176 11.62 15.36 -16.04
C GLN A 176 10.48 15.32 -15.01
N HIS A 177 10.29 14.18 -14.33
CA HIS A 177 9.23 14.02 -13.33
C HIS A 177 9.45 14.90 -12.10
N VAL A 178 10.70 15.03 -11.62
CA VAL A 178 11.03 15.96 -10.52
C VAL A 178 10.76 17.41 -10.92
N ALA A 179 11.11 17.82 -12.15
CA ALA A 179 10.83 19.16 -12.62
C ALA A 179 9.33 19.44 -12.67
N VAL A 180 8.53 18.50 -13.21
CA VAL A 180 7.06 18.62 -13.26
C VAL A 180 6.47 18.69 -11.85
N LEU A 181 6.90 17.81 -10.95
CA LEU A 181 6.46 17.81 -9.56
C LEU A 181 6.79 19.13 -8.85
N TYR A 182 8.00 19.65 -9.06
CA TYR A 182 8.43 20.93 -8.53
C TYR A 182 7.54 22.08 -9.02
N TRP A 183 7.23 22.13 -10.32
CA TRP A 183 6.34 23.15 -10.87
C TRP A 183 4.92 23.06 -10.30
N LYS A 184 4.36 21.84 -10.18
CA LYS A 184 3.04 21.61 -9.57
C LYS A 184 3.01 22.06 -8.11
N LEU A 185 4.02 21.68 -7.33
CA LEU A 185 4.15 22.09 -5.92
C LEU A 185 4.30 23.60 -5.78
N HIS A 186 5.11 24.23 -6.63
CA HIS A 186 5.29 25.68 -6.62
C HIS A 186 3.98 26.40 -6.94
N HIS A 187 3.24 25.95 -7.96
CA HIS A 187 1.93 26.50 -8.31
C HIS A 187 0.93 26.35 -7.14
N CYS A 188 0.81 25.15 -6.58
CA CYS A 188 -0.02 24.88 -5.42
C CYS A 188 0.39 25.70 -4.19
N ALA A 189 1.68 25.98 -4.00
CA ALA A 189 2.15 26.82 -2.90
C ALA A 189 1.67 28.26 -2.98
N HIS A 190 1.49 28.81 -4.19
CA HIS A 190 0.94 30.16 -4.37
C HIS A 190 -0.58 30.21 -4.17
N GLU A 191 -1.29 29.12 -4.42
CA GLU A 191 -2.74 29.03 -4.24
C GLU A 191 -3.16 28.62 -2.82
N MET A 192 -2.21 28.16 -1.99
CA MET A 192 -2.47 27.83 -0.59
C MET A 192 -2.79 29.09 0.22
N HIS A 193 -4.07 29.35 0.43
CA HIS A 193 -4.55 30.34 1.38
C HIS A 193 -4.64 29.72 2.77
N VAL A 194 -3.66 30.06 3.61
CA VAL A 194 -3.71 29.74 5.04
C VAL A 194 -4.73 30.67 5.70
N SER A 195 -5.82 30.11 6.24
CA SER A 195 -6.81 30.87 7.00
C SER A 195 -6.11 31.61 8.15
N LYS A 196 -6.42 32.89 8.36
CA LYS A 196 -5.73 33.74 9.34
C LYS A 196 -5.92 33.31 10.80
N ASP A 197 -6.84 32.38 11.06
CA ASP A 197 -7.15 31.81 12.38
C ASP A 197 -6.64 30.36 12.57
N VAL A 198 -5.41 30.06 12.12
CA VAL A 198 -4.77 28.74 12.30
C VAL A 198 -4.77 28.30 13.77
N THR A 199 -4.45 29.20 14.68
CA THR A 199 -4.37 28.91 16.12
C THR A 199 -5.73 28.58 16.72
N GLY A 200 -6.80 29.23 16.25
CA GLY A 200 -8.18 28.99 16.69
C GLY A 200 -8.77 27.68 16.15
N CYS A 201 -8.49 27.36 14.88
CA CYS A 201 -8.93 26.12 14.25
C CYS A 201 -8.18 24.89 14.79
N CYS A 202 -6.85 24.97 14.98
CA CYS A 202 -6.08 23.86 15.57
C CYS A 202 -6.53 23.56 16.99
N PHE A 203 -6.84 24.58 17.80
CA PHE A 203 -7.34 24.39 19.16
C PHE A 203 -8.73 23.74 19.18
N LYS A 204 -9.66 24.18 18.32
CA LYS A 204 -11.00 23.56 18.17
C LYS A 204 -10.93 22.11 17.66
N TRP A 205 -10.02 21.84 16.74
CA TRP A 205 -9.79 20.48 16.21
C TRP A 205 -9.23 19.56 17.30
N PHE A 206 -8.23 20.02 18.06
CA PHE A 206 -7.65 19.27 19.17
C PHE A 206 -8.69 19.02 20.28
N GLN A 207 -9.52 20.02 20.58
CA GLN A 207 -10.59 19.91 21.56
C GLN A 207 -11.69 18.92 21.12
N GLY A 208 -12.09 18.91 19.84
CA GLY A 208 -13.04 17.94 19.31
C GLY A 208 -12.55 16.49 19.38
N ILE A 209 -11.25 16.25 19.15
CA ILE A 209 -10.63 14.93 19.32
C ILE A 209 -10.62 14.48 20.78
N VAL A 210 -10.32 15.40 21.70
CA VAL A 210 -10.28 15.12 23.14
C VAL A 210 -11.68 14.86 23.71
N GLU A 211 -12.70 15.54 23.17
CA GLU A 211 -14.09 15.44 23.63
C GLU A 211 -14.90 14.33 22.91
N GLY A 212 -14.30 13.61 21.96
CA GLY A 212 -14.94 12.46 21.29
C GLY A 212 -16.13 12.83 20.39
N GLY A 213 -16.30 14.11 20.08
CA GLY A 213 -17.31 14.61 19.13
C GLY A 213 -16.81 14.46 17.69
N GLY A 214 -17.70 14.03 16.80
CA GLY A 214 -17.41 13.93 15.36
C GLY A 214 -16.81 15.22 14.82
N VAL A 215 -15.74 15.08 14.05
CA VAL A 215 -14.91 16.19 13.58
C VAL A 215 -15.58 16.85 12.37
N ASP A 216 -16.66 17.62 12.59
CA ASP A 216 -17.22 18.55 11.58
C ASP A 216 -16.40 19.85 11.49
N ALA A 217 -15.10 19.77 11.78
CA ALA A 217 -14.20 20.91 11.70
C ALA A 217 -13.69 21.02 10.26
N GLU A 218 -14.11 22.08 9.56
CA GLU A 218 -13.50 22.49 8.29
C GLU A 218 -11.99 22.58 8.47
N TRP A 219 -11.25 21.87 7.60
CA TRP A 219 -9.80 21.85 7.65
C TRP A 219 -9.26 23.29 7.54
N PRO A 220 -8.32 23.72 8.42
CA PRO A 220 -7.82 25.09 8.45
C PRO A 220 -7.08 25.52 7.17
N ILE A 221 -6.83 24.55 6.28
CA ILE A 221 -6.20 24.71 4.99
C ILE A 221 -7.26 24.40 3.93
N LEU A 222 -7.80 25.44 3.28
CA LEU A 222 -8.53 25.24 2.03
C LEU A 222 -7.51 24.91 0.95
N MET A 223 -7.40 23.63 0.62
CA MET A 223 -6.55 23.15 -0.46
C MET A 223 -7.43 22.72 -1.63
N PRO A 224 -7.19 23.23 -2.86
CA PRO A 224 -7.82 22.69 -4.05
C PRO A 224 -7.54 21.19 -4.14
N ARG A 225 -8.56 20.37 -4.47
CA ARG A 225 -8.41 18.91 -4.59
C ARG A 225 -7.30 18.50 -5.57
N GLU A 226 -7.05 19.35 -6.56
CA GLU A 226 -6.01 19.18 -7.58
C GLU A 226 -4.58 19.22 -7.01
N CYS A 227 -4.38 19.87 -5.86
CA CYS A 227 -3.09 19.99 -5.19
C CYS A 227 -2.77 18.82 -4.24
N LEU A 228 -3.76 17.99 -3.90
CA LEU A 228 -3.58 16.88 -2.97
C LEU A 228 -2.60 15.83 -3.52
N GLY A 229 -2.72 15.47 -4.80
CA GLY A 229 -1.88 14.45 -5.46
C GLY A 229 -0.38 14.79 -5.40
N PRO A 230 0.04 15.96 -5.94
CA PRO A 230 1.44 16.37 -5.92
C PRO A 230 2.05 16.45 -4.50
N ILE A 231 1.24 16.83 -3.50
CA ILE A 231 1.70 16.91 -2.12
C ILE A 231 1.90 15.52 -1.51
N ILE A 232 1.01 14.58 -1.81
CA ILE A 232 1.18 13.17 -1.40
C ILE A 232 2.44 12.60 -2.06
N GLU A 233 2.65 12.82 -3.36
CA GLU A 233 3.85 12.38 -4.08
C GLU A 233 5.13 12.94 -3.41
N ALA A 234 5.15 14.23 -3.11
CA ALA A 234 6.27 14.87 -2.43
C ALA A 234 6.51 14.29 -1.02
N ALA A 235 5.45 14.11 -0.24
CA ALA A 235 5.52 13.52 1.09
C ALA A 235 6.06 12.08 1.05
N MET A 236 5.66 11.29 0.06
CA MET A 236 6.15 9.93 -0.14
C MET A 236 7.63 9.88 -0.51
N ILE A 237 8.12 10.83 -1.32
CA ILE A 237 9.55 10.96 -1.64
C ILE A 237 10.34 11.34 -0.39
N VAL A 238 9.88 12.33 0.38
CA VAL A 238 10.52 12.74 1.65
C VAL A 238 10.55 11.59 2.65
N ALA A 239 9.45 10.84 2.79
CA ALA A 239 9.39 9.65 3.62
C ALA A 239 10.40 8.58 3.17
N SER A 240 10.53 8.35 1.87
CA SER A 240 11.49 7.39 1.30
C SER A 240 12.94 7.81 1.59
N VAL A 241 13.26 9.11 1.47
CA VAL A 241 14.58 9.65 1.86
C VAL A 241 14.83 9.48 3.36
N GLY A 242 13.82 9.75 4.20
CA GLY A 242 13.90 9.53 5.65
C GLY A 242 14.15 8.07 6.02
N LEU A 243 13.48 7.13 5.33
CA LEU A 243 13.71 5.69 5.48
C LEU A 243 15.12 5.31 5.02
N LEU A 244 15.62 5.90 3.94
CA LEU A 244 16.99 5.66 3.47
C LEU A 244 18.02 6.03 4.55
N PHE A 245 17.85 7.14 5.25
CA PHE A 245 18.75 7.51 6.34
C PHE A 245 18.67 6.57 7.56
N LYS A 246 17.55 5.86 7.72
CA LYS A 246 17.30 4.93 8.84
C LYS A 246 17.17 3.47 8.39
N PHE A 247 17.74 3.09 7.25
CA PHE A 247 17.60 1.75 6.66
C PHE A 247 18.08 0.61 7.59
N TYR A 248 19.02 0.92 8.48
CA TYR A 248 19.58 0.00 9.47
C TYR A 248 18.60 -0.28 10.63
N HIS A 249 17.57 0.54 10.81
CA HIS A 249 16.59 0.39 11.89
C HIS A 249 15.51 -0.64 11.51
N LYS A 250 15.17 -1.55 12.43
CA LYS A 250 14.14 -2.58 12.22
C LYS A 250 12.79 -2.04 11.73
N TRP A 251 12.28 -0.97 12.36
CA TRP A 251 11.05 -0.28 11.93
C TRP A 251 11.10 0.22 10.48
N SER A 252 12.26 0.69 9.98
CA SER A 252 12.38 1.07 8.58
C SER A 252 12.20 -0.13 7.65
N ARG A 253 12.71 -1.30 8.05
CA ARG A 253 12.62 -2.55 7.28
C ARG A 253 11.17 -3.05 7.25
N TYR A 254 10.50 -3.03 8.39
CA TYR A 254 9.08 -3.36 8.46
C TYR A 254 8.24 -2.39 7.64
N ALA A 255 8.48 -1.08 7.74
CA ALA A 255 7.74 -0.06 7.00
C ALA A 255 7.89 -0.20 5.48
N ILE A 256 9.10 -0.42 4.97
CA ILE A 256 9.29 -0.60 3.52
C ILE A 256 8.70 -1.92 3.05
N PHE A 257 8.82 -3.00 3.83
CA PHE A 257 8.28 -4.30 3.47
C PHE A 257 6.75 -4.27 3.43
N THR A 258 6.10 -3.71 4.46
CA THR A 258 4.64 -3.56 4.49
C THR A 258 4.16 -2.66 3.35
N TYR A 259 4.88 -1.57 3.04
CA TYR A 259 4.56 -0.72 1.90
C TYR A 259 4.59 -1.49 0.59
N VAL A 260 5.66 -2.26 0.33
CA VAL A 260 5.78 -3.09 -0.89
C VAL A 260 4.66 -4.12 -0.96
N VAL A 261 4.33 -4.78 0.15
CA VAL A 261 3.22 -5.75 0.21
C VAL A 261 1.89 -5.07 -0.11
N ILE A 262 1.60 -3.92 0.49
CA ILE A 262 0.36 -3.16 0.22
C ILE A 262 0.29 -2.73 -1.25
N GLN A 263 1.38 -2.21 -1.81
CA GLN A 263 1.44 -1.83 -3.21
C GLN A 263 1.21 -3.03 -4.13
N TYR A 264 1.83 -4.17 -3.83
CA TYR A 264 1.64 -5.39 -4.59
C TYR A 264 0.18 -5.89 -4.51
N THR A 265 -0.40 -5.95 -3.31
CA THR A 265 -1.78 -6.42 -3.14
C THR A 265 -2.79 -5.48 -3.79
N THR A 266 -2.64 -4.17 -3.65
CA THR A 266 -3.52 -3.18 -4.28
C THR A 266 -3.37 -3.10 -5.80
N SER A 267 -2.19 -3.40 -6.33
CA SER A 267 -1.96 -3.51 -7.78
C SER A 267 -2.51 -4.81 -8.40
N SER A 268 -2.91 -5.78 -7.58
CA SER A 268 -3.47 -7.04 -8.07
C SER A 268 -4.82 -6.80 -8.74
N VAL A 269 -5.02 -7.38 -9.93
CA VAL A 269 -6.26 -7.30 -10.70
C VAL A 269 -7.47 -7.76 -9.89
N VAL A 270 -7.30 -8.77 -9.03
CA VAL A 270 -8.37 -9.29 -8.17
C VAL A 270 -8.81 -8.24 -7.15
N VAL A 271 -7.85 -7.60 -6.50
CA VAL A 271 -8.11 -6.56 -5.50
C VAL A 271 -8.70 -5.33 -6.17
N GLN A 272 -8.16 -4.92 -7.32
CA GLN A 272 -8.74 -3.83 -8.12
C GLN A 272 -10.17 -4.14 -8.56
N SER A 273 -10.50 -5.38 -8.92
CA SER A 273 -11.86 -5.76 -9.30
C SER A 273 -12.85 -5.71 -8.13
N MET A 274 -12.38 -5.99 -6.90
CA MET A 274 -13.23 -5.92 -5.71
C MET A 274 -13.40 -4.50 -5.17
N LEU A 275 -12.37 -3.65 -5.31
CA LEU A 275 -12.44 -2.26 -4.86
C LEU A 275 -13.00 -1.30 -5.91
N SER A 276 -13.02 -1.69 -7.19
CA SER A 276 -13.58 -0.85 -8.25
C SER A 276 -15.10 -0.80 -8.09
N PRO A 277 -15.68 0.39 -7.88
CA PRO A 277 -17.11 0.52 -7.82
C PRO A 277 -17.71 0.20 -9.20
N GLN A 278 -18.83 -0.53 -9.20
CA GLN A 278 -19.51 -0.91 -10.45
C GLN A 278 -20.13 0.34 -11.11
N PRO A 279 -20.07 0.45 -12.45
CA PRO A 279 -20.73 1.54 -13.15
C PRO A 279 -22.24 1.44 -12.96
N THR A 280 -22.90 2.58 -12.76
CA THR A 280 -24.36 2.65 -12.66
C THR A 280 -24.89 3.78 -13.53
N ILE A 281 -25.90 3.51 -14.34
CA ILE A 281 -26.66 4.53 -15.07
C ILE A 281 -27.99 4.74 -14.33
N VAL A 282 -28.27 5.97 -13.95
CA VAL A 282 -29.45 6.36 -13.18
C VAL A 282 -30.52 6.96 -14.08
N ALA A 283 -30.13 7.83 -15.01
CA ALA A 283 -31.06 8.52 -15.91
C ALA A 283 -30.43 8.83 -17.27
N LEU A 284 -31.30 9.05 -18.26
CA LEU A 284 -30.95 9.47 -19.62
C LEU A 284 -31.73 10.75 -19.95
N GLU A 285 -31.06 11.73 -20.54
CA GLU A 285 -31.70 12.91 -21.10
C GLU A 285 -31.31 13.07 -22.58
N PRO A 286 -32.29 13.13 -23.51
CA PRO A 286 -33.73 13.06 -23.29
C PRO A 286 -34.27 11.63 -23.09
N GLU A 287 -35.45 11.49 -22.47
CA GLU A 287 -36.13 10.19 -22.25
C GLU A 287 -36.66 9.52 -23.53
N TYR A 288 -36.74 10.27 -24.63
CA TYR A 288 -37.19 9.78 -25.93
C TYR A 288 -36.32 10.32 -27.05
N ALA A 289 -36.22 9.54 -28.12
CA ALA A 289 -35.47 9.87 -29.32
C ALA A 289 -36.37 9.77 -30.56
N MET A 290 -36.01 10.51 -31.61
CA MET A 290 -36.66 10.38 -32.91
C MET A 290 -35.86 9.42 -33.80
N VAL A 291 -36.55 8.68 -34.65
CA VAL A 291 -35.89 7.87 -35.69
C VAL A 291 -35.17 8.76 -36.69
N ASP A 292 -33.99 8.31 -37.13
CA ASP A 292 -33.13 8.93 -38.14
C ASP A 292 -32.70 10.37 -37.79
N GLU A 293 -32.60 10.66 -36.50
CA GLU A 293 -32.12 11.94 -35.98
C GLU A 293 -30.84 11.74 -35.17
N GLU A 294 -29.85 12.59 -35.39
CA GLU A 294 -28.63 12.61 -34.59
C GLU A 294 -28.96 13.21 -33.22
N LEU A 295 -28.75 12.43 -32.17
CA LEU A 295 -29.12 12.79 -30.82
C LEU A 295 -27.88 12.79 -29.91
N VAL A 296 -27.78 13.82 -29.09
CA VAL A 296 -26.87 13.85 -27.95
C VAL A 296 -27.64 13.37 -26.73
N VAL A 297 -27.30 12.20 -26.23
CA VAL A 297 -27.88 11.63 -25.02
C VAL A 297 -26.93 11.92 -23.87
N SER A 298 -27.38 12.74 -22.93
CA SER A 298 -26.74 12.93 -21.63
C SER A 298 -27.05 11.73 -20.74
N ILE A 299 -26.02 11.18 -20.11
CA ILE A 299 -26.10 9.97 -19.31
C ILE A 299 -25.69 10.32 -17.89
N ASP A 300 -26.68 10.29 -17.00
CA ASP A 300 -26.47 10.53 -15.58
C ASP A 300 -26.22 9.19 -14.87
N GLY A 301 -25.13 9.10 -14.13
CA GLY A 301 -24.64 7.86 -13.56
C GLY A 301 -23.40 8.02 -12.69
N ALA A 302 -23.06 6.97 -11.96
CA ALA A 302 -21.87 6.92 -11.13
C ALA A 302 -20.82 5.96 -11.73
N HIS A 303 -19.55 6.30 -11.54
CA HIS A 303 -18.41 5.45 -11.89
C HIS A 303 -18.28 5.12 -13.39
N LEU A 304 -18.87 5.96 -14.25
CA LEU A 304 -18.66 5.93 -15.70
C LEU A 304 -17.32 6.61 -16.02
N GLN A 305 -16.48 5.96 -16.84
CA GLN A 305 -15.15 6.44 -17.20
C GLN A 305 -15.16 7.04 -18.61
N ALA A 306 -14.45 8.15 -18.79
CA ALA A 306 -14.25 8.75 -20.12
C ALA A 306 -13.52 7.76 -21.04
N GLY A 307 -13.98 7.65 -22.30
CA GLY A 307 -13.47 6.69 -23.27
C GLY A 307 -14.09 5.30 -23.16
N GLY A 308 -15.10 5.11 -22.30
CA GLY A 308 -15.99 3.95 -22.34
C GLY A 308 -16.84 3.93 -23.62
N THR A 309 -17.52 2.80 -23.87
CA THR A 309 -18.41 2.64 -25.02
C THR A 309 -19.81 2.30 -24.53
N ILE A 310 -20.82 2.95 -25.12
CA ILE A 310 -22.21 2.67 -24.82
C ILE A 310 -22.85 2.07 -26.07
N GLY A 311 -23.32 0.85 -25.91
CA GLY A 311 -24.14 0.15 -26.89
C GLY A 311 -25.59 0.09 -26.43
N TRP A 312 -26.48 -0.18 -27.36
CA TRP A 312 -27.91 -0.24 -27.10
C TRP A 312 -28.44 -1.62 -27.49
N ILE A 313 -29.26 -2.21 -26.62
CA ILE A 313 -30.01 -3.42 -26.93
C ILE A 313 -31.50 -3.08 -26.98
N PRO A 314 -32.30 -3.72 -27.84
CA PRO A 314 -33.74 -3.53 -27.78
C PRO A 314 -34.32 -4.10 -26.49
N PHE A 315 -35.40 -3.52 -26.00
CA PHE A 315 -36.00 -3.85 -24.70
C PHE A 315 -36.38 -5.33 -24.59
N TRP A 316 -36.91 -5.90 -25.67
CA TRP A 316 -37.27 -7.32 -25.75
C TRP A 316 -36.07 -8.27 -25.68
N CYS A 317 -34.82 -7.78 -25.78
CA CYS A 317 -33.61 -8.59 -25.58
C CYS A 317 -33.13 -8.64 -24.12
N SER A 318 -33.75 -7.90 -23.21
CA SER A 318 -33.28 -7.84 -21.83
C SER A 318 -33.70 -9.06 -21.00
N PRO A 319 -32.81 -9.61 -20.14
CA PRO A 319 -33.14 -10.67 -19.19
C PRO A 319 -34.31 -10.33 -18.25
N SER A 320 -34.54 -9.05 -17.95
CA SER A 320 -35.67 -8.65 -17.11
C SER A 320 -37.02 -8.75 -17.83
N THR A 321 -37.02 -8.77 -19.17
CA THR A 321 -38.24 -8.88 -20.00
C THR A 321 -38.70 -10.34 -20.16
N TYR A 322 -37.76 -11.28 -20.23
CA TYR A 322 -38.03 -12.72 -20.16
C TYR A 322 -37.75 -13.19 -18.75
N GLY A 323 -38.76 -13.29 -17.87
CA GLY A 323 -38.62 -13.78 -16.49
C GLY A 323 -38.20 -15.26 -16.34
N SER A 324 -37.20 -15.71 -17.10
CA SER A 324 -36.65 -17.05 -17.12
C SER A 324 -35.19 -17.03 -17.57
N ASP A 325 -34.33 -17.76 -16.86
CA ASP A 325 -32.92 -18.07 -17.20
C ASP A 325 -32.72 -18.84 -18.53
N ALA A 326 -33.74 -18.90 -19.39
CA ALA A 326 -33.81 -19.74 -20.58
C ALA A 326 -33.51 -18.99 -21.90
N PHE A 327 -33.45 -17.66 -21.90
CA PHE A 327 -33.00 -16.91 -23.07
C PHE A 327 -31.47 -16.79 -23.07
N VAL A 328 -30.81 -17.76 -23.70
CA VAL A 328 -29.36 -17.80 -23.95
C VAL A 328 -29.07 -17.21 -25.33
N GLY A 329 -29.64 -16.05 -25.63
CA GLY A 329 -29.38 -15.29 -26.85
C GLY A 329 -28.65 -14.01 -26.48
N ASP A 330 -27.33 -13.96 -26.70
CA ASP A 330 -26.59 -12.72 -26.53
C ASP A 330 -26.96 -11.81 -27.70
N CYS A 331 -27.94 -10.92 -27.52
CA CYS A 331 -28.34 -10.01 -28.59
C CYS A 331 -27.18 -9.09 -28.95
N ASP A 332 -26.96 -8.87 -30.26
CA ASP A 332 -25.92 -7.97 -30.73
C ASP A 332 -26.18 -6.54 -30.23
N LYS A 333 -25.12 -5.89 -29.78
CA LYS A 333 -25.17 -4.52 -29.26
C LYS A 333 -25.20 -3.60 -30.47
N GLN A 334 -26.21 -2.76 -30.54
CA GLN A 334 -26.46 -1.88 -31.68
C GLN A 334 -26.09 -0.45 -31.32
N PHE A 335 -25.83 0.36 -32.34
CA PHE A 335 -25.60 1.81 -32.19
C PHE A 335 -24.50 2.15 -31.16
N GLU A 336 -23.39 1.39 -31.18
CA GLU A 336 -22.26 1.63 -30.28
C GLU A 336 -21.64 3.01 -30.54
N ALA A 337 -21.46 3.77 -29.47
CA ALA A 337 -20.86 5.11 -29.52
C ALA A 337 -19.96 5.37 -28.30
N PRO A 338 -18.89 6.18 -28.45
CA PRO A 338 -18.00 6.52 -27.35
C PRO A 338 -18.72 7.41 -26.33
N PHE A 339 -18.41 7.18 -25.05
CA PHE A 339 -18.86 8.00 -23.94
C PHE A 339 -17.77 9.01 -23.57
N GLU A 340 -18.06 10.28 -23.78
CA GLU A 340 -17.16 11.39 -23.50
C GLU A 340 -17.91 12.52 -22.80
N ASN A 341 -17.34 13.09 -21.74
CA ASN A 341 -17.88 14.25 -21.03
C ASN A 341 -19.35 14.11 -20.57
N GLY A 342 -19.80 12.90 -20.21
CA GLY A 342 -21.17 12.67 -19.74
C GLY A 342 -22.19 12.52 -20.86
N VAL A 343 -21.77 12.51 -22.13
CA VAL A 343 -22.68 12.44 -23.29
C VAL A 343 -22.28 11.34 -24.27
N VAL A 344 -23.27 10.91 -25.06
CA VAL A 344 -23.13 9.96 -26.17
C VAL A 344 -23.85 10.49 -27.39
N HIS A 345 -23.19 10.43 -28.53
CA HIS A 345 -23.76 10.78 -29.83
C HIS A 345 -24.28 9.53 -30.52
N VAL A 346 -25.58 9.46 -30.79
CA VAL A 346 -26.21 8.25 -31.36
C VAL A 346 -27.32 8.61 -32.34
N MET A 347 -27.55 7.73 -33.33
CA MET A 347 -28.65 7.85 -34.29
C MET A 347 -29.37 6.50 -34.41
N PHE A 348 -30.62 6.44 -33.99
CA PHE A 348 -31.45 5.24 -34.04
C PHE A 348 -32.17 5.14 -35.39
N ARG A 349 -32.08 3.98 -36.04
CA ARG A 349 -32.68 3.72 -37.37
C ARG A 349 -34.02 2.99 -37.32
N LEU A 350 -34.42 2.51 -36.15
CA LEU A 350 -35.61 1.68 -35.96
C LEU A 350 -36.41 2.20 -34.77
N VAL A 351 -37.74 2.15 -34.89
CA VAL A 351 -38.68 2.47 -33.81
C VAL A 351 -38.69 1.29 -32.83
N ASP A 352 -38.05 1.45 -31.68
CA ASP A 352 -38.11 0.48 -30.59
C ASP A 352 -37.83 1.18 -29.25
N THR A 353 -38.02 0.46 -28.14
CA THR A 353 -37.47 0.86 -26.85
C THR A 353 -36.10 0.23 -26.69
N TYR A 354 -35.08 1.04 -26.39
CA TYR A 354 -33.70 0.58 -26.23
C TYR A 354 -33.24 0.71 -24.78
N ILE A 355 -32.37 -0.21 -24.37
CA ILE A 355 -31.73 -0.25 -23.05
C ILE A 355 -30.24 0.02 -23.25
N PRO A 356 -29.65 0.95 -22.47
CA PRO A 356 -28.22 1.24 -22.56
C PRO A 356 -27.39 0.13 -21.91
N CYS A 357 -26.32 -0.25 -22.59
CA CYS A 357 -25.28 -1.15 -22.10
C CYS A 357 -23.93 -0.42 -22.14
N TYR A 358 -23.30 -0.28 -20.99
CA TYR A 358 -22.01 0.40 -20.87
C TYR A 358 -20.87 -0.62 -20.81
N LYS A 359 -19.77 -0.27 -21.47
CA LYS A 359 -18.53 -1.00 -21.50
C LYS A 359 -17.41 -0.07 -21.07
N ASN A 360 -16.64 -0.51 -20.08
CA ASN A 360 -15.45 0.22 -19.63
C ASN A 360 -14.43 0.38 -20.77
N PRO A 361 -13.61 1.45 -20.73
CA PRO A 361 -12.52 1.63 -21.68
C PRO A 361 -11.61 0.38 -21.66
N PRO A 362 -11.00 0.04 -22.81
CA PRO A 362 -10.16 -1.14 -22.91
C PRO A 362 -9.00 -1.07 -21.92
N ASN A 363 -9.06 -1.93 -20.90
CA ASN A 363 -8.01 -2.09 -19.91
C ASN A 363 -7.21 -3.36 -20.26
N PRO A 364 -5.87 -3.33 -20.32
CA PRO A 364 -5.05 -4.51 -20.59
C PRO A 364 -5.21 -5.64 -19.56
N LEU A 365 -5.84 -5.36 -18.41
CA LEU A 365 -5.98 -6.29 -17.28
C LEU A 365 -7.32 -7.04 -17.24
N GLN A 366 -8.37 -6.54 -17.89
CA GLN A 366 -9.68 -7.17 -17.91
C GLN A 366 -10.34 -7.03 -19.29
N PRO A 367 -10.90 -8.12 -19.85
CA PRO A 367 -11.70 -8.00 -21.05
C PRO A 367 -12.93 -7.13 -20.73
N PRO A 368 -13.16 -6.04 -21.47
CA PRO A 368 -14.26 -5.15 -21.19
C PRO A 368 -15.59 -5.83 -21.54
N VAL A 369 -16.38 -6.16 -20.52
CA VAL A 369 -17.71 -6.77 -20.65
C VAL A 369 -18.77 -5.67 -20.61
N TYR A 370 -19.80 -5.79 -21.46
CA TYR A 370 -20.95 -4.89 -21.41
C TYR A 370 -21.82 -5.19 -20.19
N GLN A 371 -22.21 -4.13 -19.48
CA GLN A 371 -23.20 -4.16 -18.41
C GLN A 371 -24.42 -3.36 -18.84
N CYS A 372 -25.60 -4.00 -18.87
CA CYS A 372 -26.85 -3.39 -19.33
C CYS A 372 -27.71 -2.91 -18.17
N PHE A 373 -28.40 -1.77 -18.34
CA PHE A 373 -29.19 -1.09 -17.31
C PHE A 373 -30.66 -1.02 -17.68
N ASP A 374 -31.38 -2.11 -17.41
CA ASP A 374 -32.80 -2.29 -17.75
C ASP A 374 -33.75 -1.23 -17.14
N SER A 375 -33.33 -0.62 -16.03
CA SER A 375 -34.11 0.40 -15.31
C SER A 375 -34.24 1.71 -16.07
N VAL A 376 -33.43 1.93 -17.13
CA VAL A 376 -33.37 3.22 -17.82
C VAL A 376 -33.63 3.05 -19.32
N PRO A 377 -34.90 2.82 -19.73
CA PRO A 377 -35.25 2.63 -21.13
C PRO A 377 -35.35 3.95 -21.90
N LEU A 378 -34.80 3.98 -23.11
CA LEU A 378 -34.95 5.08 -24.06
C LEU A 378 -36.00 4.71 -25.12
N ARG A 379 -37.02 5.55 -25.31
CA ARG A 379 -38.09 5.28 -26.29
C ARG A 379 -37.80 5.97 -27.61
N VAL A 380 -37.55 5.22 -28.66
CA VAL A 380 -37.43 5.76 -30.01
C VAL A 380 -38.81 5.81 -30.66
N LYS A 381 -39.17 6.96 -31.21
CA LYS A 381 -40.49 7.21 -31.82
C LYS A 381 -40.35 7.73 -33.24
N ASP A 382 -41.37 7.46 -34.04
CA ASP A 382 -41.52 8.11 -35.34
C ASP A 382 -42.17 9.50 -35.17
N ARG A 383 -41.81 10.45 -36.04
CA ARG A 383 -42.34 11.82 -36.06
C ARG A 383 -43.86 11.86 -36.21
N GLN A 384 -44.44 10.89 -36.92
CA GLN A 384 -45.89 10.77 -37.12
C GLN A 384 -46.64 10.31 -35.86
N SER A 385 -45.93 9.67 -34.93
CA SER A 385 -46.51 9.08 -33.71
C SER A 385 -46.68 10.09 -32.55
N ILE A 386 -46.15 11.31 -32.69
CA ILE A 386 -46.26 12.35 -31.66
C ILE A 386 -47.49 13.22 -31.95
N PRO A 387 -48.55 13.14 -31.11
CA PRO A 387 -49.75 13.95 -31.30
C PRO A 387 -49.41 15.44 -31.26
N GLY A 388 -49.76 16.18 -32.31
CA GLY A 388 -49.58 17.64 -32.38
C GLY A 388 -48.29 18.14 -33.03
N LEU A 389 -47.31 17.25 -33.33
CA LEU A 389 -46.07 17.64 -34.02
C LEU A 389 -46.24 17.65 -35.56
N PHE A 390 -47.10 16.77 -36.09
CA PHE A 390 -47.37 16.66 -37.52
C PHE A 390 -48.71 17.32 -37.87
N LYS A 391 -48.68 18.54 -38.45
CA LYS A 391 -49.81 19.04 -39.24
C LYS A 391 -49.66 18.41 -40.63
N ALA A 392 -50.52 17.46 -40.96
CA ALA A 392 -50.63 16.98 -42.34
C ALA A 392 -50.78 18.20 -43.27
N ALA A 393 -49.89 18.33 -44.26
CA ALA A 393 -50.08 19.31 -45.32
C ALA A 393 -51.46 19.04 -45.96
N PRO A 394 -52.25 20.09 -46.26
CA PRO A 394 -53.57 19.89 -46.85
C PRO A 394 -53.40 19.11 -48.15
N ALA A 395 -54.05 17.94 -48.21
CA ALA A 395 -54.15 17.16 -49.42
C ALA A 395 -54.67 18.07 -50.54
N SER A 396 -53.88 18.20 -51.60
CA SER A 396 -54.34 18.79 -52.85
C SER A 396 -55.65 18.10 -53.29
N PRO A 397 -56.66 18.85 -53.77
CA PRO A 397 -57.96 18.26 -54.10
C PRO A 397 -57.82 17.23 -55.24
N PRO A 398 -58.68 16.20 -55.26
CA PRO A 398 -58.61 15.14 -56.25
C PRO A 398 -58.81 15.67 -57.66
N ALA A 399 -58.01 15.10 -58.58
CA ALA A 399 -58.10 15.34 -60.01
C ALA A 399 -59.55 15.25 -60.51
N SER A 400 -59.94 16.25 -61.31
CA SER A 400 -61.18 16.29 -62.06
C SER A 400 -61.41 14.98 -62.81
N ILE A 401 -62.51 14.30 -62.50
CA ILE A 401 -63.05 13.22 -63.32
C ILE A 401 -63.63 13.87 -64.58
N THR A 402 -62.86 13.87 -65.66
CA THR A 402 -63.38 14.12 -67.01
C THR A 402 -64.12 12.88 -67.48
N VAL A 403 -65.45 12.99 -67.52
CA VAL A 403 -66.32 12.01 -68.19
C VAL A 403 -66.26 12.29 -69.69
N GLU A 404 -65.49 11.50 -70.44
CA GLU A 404 -65.62 11.44 -71.90
C GLU A 404 -66.85 10.59 -72.24
N ILE A 405 -67.93 11.27 -72.63
CA ILE A 405 -69.07 10.64 -73.30
C ILE A 405 -68.65 10.45 -74.77
N SER A 406 -68.17 9.26 -75.11
CA SER A 406 -68.00 8.87 -76.51
C SER A 406 -69.36 8.50 -77.10
N ALA A 407 -69.95 9.45 -77.84
CA ALA A 407 -71.02 9.16 -78.77
C ALA A 407 -70.45 8.55 -80.06
N ASN A 408 -71.16 7.55 -80.58
CA ASN A 408 -71.11 6.97 -81.94
C ASN A 408 -70.20 5.75 -82.19
N ALA A 409 -70.84 4.59 -82.35
CA ALA A 409 -70.88 3.80 -83.59
C ALA A 409 -71.91 2.65 -83.38
N LEU A 410 -73.10 2.79 -83.97
CA LEU A 410 -73.61 1.99 -85.11
C LEU A 410 -74.27 0.67 -84.72
#